data_AF-A0A7W0N9A3-F1
#
_entry.id   AF-A0A7W0N9A3-F1
#
_cell.length_a   1.000
_cell.length_b   1.000
_cell.length_c   1.000
_cell.angle_alpha   90.00
_cell.angle_beta   90.00
_cell.angle_gamma   90.00
#
_symmetry.space_group_name_H-M   'P 1'
#
loop_
_entity.id
_entity.type
_entity.pdbx_description
1 polymer ?
#
loop_
_entity_poly.entity_id
_entity_poly.type
_entity_poly.pdbx_seq_one_letter_code
_entity_poly.pdbx_strand_id
1 'polypeptide(L)'
;EHSGRLEGPFIPIDFAKNAESLGATTCTATNETELRAALNRAAGESGTTLIYVPVDSEARVPGYESWWDVPVAEVSTKQGVQAARDAYVRAREKQRYYYSSEEP
;
A
#
# COMPACT_ATOMS: atom_id res chain seq x y z
N GLU A 1 -33.97 19.65 -10.44
CA GLU A 1 -32.88 19.70 -9.44
C GLU A 1 -31.91 18.56 -9.73
N HIS A 2 -30.61 18.81 -9.79
CA HIS A 2 -29.62 17.73 -9.82
C HIS A 2 -29.33 17.33 -8.37
N SER A 3 -29.31 16.03 -8.06
CA SER A 3 -29.22 15.47 -6.71
C SER A 3 -27.98 15.91 -5.90
N GLY A 4 -27.00 16.56 -6.53
CA GLY A 4 -25.72 16.96 -5.91
C GLY A 4 -24.82 15.77 -5.59
N ARG A 5 -25.17 14.57 -6.07
CA ARG A 5 -24.49 13.31 -5.76
C ARG A 5 -23.63 12.86 -6.94
N LEU A 6 -22.56 12.13 -6.63
CA LEU A 6 -21.63 11.54 -7.60
C LEU A 6 -22.22 10.25 -8.20
N GLU A 7 -23.34 10.37 -8.91
CA GLU A 7 -24.10 9.24 -9.50
C GLU A 7 -23.71 8.95 -10.97
N GLY A 8 -22.68 9.62 -11.49
CA GLY A 8 -22.18 9.42 -12.85
C GLY A 8 -21.42 8.09 -13.02
N PRO A 9 -21.16 7.69 -14.27
CA PRO A 9 -20.32 6.53 -14.55
C PRO A 9 -18.90 6.72 -14.01
N PHE A 10 -18.22 5.61 -13.73
CA PHE A 10 -16.80 5.64 -13.36
C PHE A 10 -15.98 6.35 -14.43
N ILE A 11 -15.16 7.32 -14.02
CA ILE A 11 -14.25 8.03 -14.91
C ILE A 11 -12.92 7.29 -14.87
N PRO A 12 -12.51 6.61 -15.96
CA PRO A 12 -11.21 5.96 -15.99
C PRO A 12 -10.11 7.02 -15.93
N ILE A 13 -9.20 6.86 -14.97
CA ILE A 13 -8.03 7.72 -14.83
C ILE A 13 -6.83 6.95 -15.37
N ASP A 14 -6.19 7.51 -16.39
CA ASP A 14 -4.89 7.02 -16.85
C ASP A 14 -3.78 7.68 -16.03
N PHE A 15 -3.42 7.02 -14.92
CA PHE A 15 -2.38 7.49 -14.01
C PHE A 15 -1.00 7.54 -14.67
N ALA A 16 -0.72 6.66 -15.62
CA ALA A 16 0.53 6.67 -16.36
C ALA A 16 0.61 7.93 -17.24
N LYS A 17 -0.43 8.20 -18.04
CA LYS A 17 -0.49 9.42 -18.87
C LYS A 17 -0.45 10.69 -18.05
N ASN A 18 -1.08 10.71 -16.88
CA ASN A 18 -1.00 11.84 -15.97
C ASN A 18 0.42 12.06 -15.43
N ALA A 19 1.15 11.01 -15.07
CA ALA A 19 2.53 11.14 -14.63
C ALA A 19 3.48 11.52 -15.77
N GLU A 20 3.28 10.99 -16.97
CA GLU A 20 4.01 11.39 -18.19
C GLU A 20 3.87 12.88 -18.47
N SER A 21 2.66 13.44 -18.32
CA SER A 21 2.43 14.87 -18.57
C SER A 21 3.15 15.78 -17.56
N LEU A 22 3.53 15.23 -16.41
CA LEU A 22 4.35 15.89 -15.39
C LEU A 22 5.86 15.60 -15.54
N GLY A 23 6.25 14.87 -16.59
CA GLY A 23 7.65 14.57 -16.91
C GLY A 23 8.22 13.32 -16.25
N ALA A 24 7.39 12.48 -15.63
CA ALA A 24 7.85 11.21 -15.08
C ALA A 24 8.05 10.15 -16.18
N THR A 25 9.06 9.30 -15.99
CA THR A 25 9.16 8.04 -16.75
C THR A 25 8.07 7.09 -16.26
N THR A 26 7.39 6.41 -17.18
CA THR A 26 6.32 5.46 -16.82
C THR A 26 6.58 4.06 -17.35
N CYS A 27 6.15 3.06 -16.59
CA CYS A 27 5.98 1.69 -17.06
C CYS A 27 4.74 1.07 -16.41
N THR A 28 4.15 0.11 -17.10
CA THR A 28 3.03 -0.68 -16.58
C THR A 28 3.51 -2.10 -16.30
N ALA A 29 3.08 -2.67 -15.18
CA ALA A 29 3.32 -4.06 -14.83
C ALA A 29 2.02 -4.73 -14.40
N THR A 30 1.73 -5.90 -14.97
CA THR A 30 0.47 -6.64 -14.74
C THR A 30 0.66 -7.96 -14.01
N ASN A 31 1.92 -8.33 -13.75
CA ASN A 31 2.30 -9.55 -13.05
C ASN A 31 3.63 -9.36 -12.30
N GLU A 32 4.01 -10.34 -11.48
CA GLU A 32 5.22 -10.31 -10.66
C GLU A 32 6.49 -10.11 -11.49
N THR A 33 6.62 -10.83 -12.61
CA THR A 33 7.80 -10.77 -13.48
C THR A 33 7.99 -9.38 -14.06
N GLU A 34 6.92 -8.79 -14.59
CA GLU A 34 6.91 -7.43 -15.12
C GLU A 34 7.20 -6.40 -14.02
N LEU A 35 6.65 -6.58 -12.83
CA LEU A 35 6.89 -5.67 -11.70
C LEU A 35 8.37 -5.71 -11.29
N ARG A 36 8.97 -6.89 -11.21
CA ARG A 36 10.40 -7.04 -10.92
C ARG A 36 11.28 -6.37 -11.98
N ALA A 37 10.94 -6.54 -13.25
CA ALA A 37 11.64 -5.86 -14.34
C ALA A 37 11.48 -4.33 -14.28
N ALA A 38 10.27 -3.85 -13.99
CA ALA A 38 9.97 -2.44 -13.85
C ALA A 38 10.72 -1.79 -12.69
N LEU A 39 10.82 -2.47 -11.54
CA LEU A 39 11.61 -2.03 -10.39
C LEU A 39 13.10 -1.93 -10.73
N ASN A 40 13.66 -2.94 -11.41
CA ASN A 40 15.06 -2.92 -11.86
C ASN A 40 15.32 -1.77 -12.83
N ARG A 41 14.38 -1.48 -13.74
CA ARG A 41 14.49 -0.34 -14.67
C ARG A 41 14.45 0.98 -13.90
N ALA A 42 13.46 1.14 -13.01
CA ALA A 42 13.26 2.36 -12.22
C ALA A 42 14.49 2.69 -11.36
N ALA A 43 15.21 1.68 -10.85
CA ALA A 43 16.45 1.89 -10.09
C ALA A 43 17.59 2.52 -10.92
N GLY A 44 17.55 2.42 -12.26
CA GLY A 44 18.50 3.06 -13.16
C GLY A 44 18.06 4.41 -13.71
N GLU A 45 16.82 4.84 -13.44
CA GLU A 45 16.29 6.12 -13.90
C GLU A 45 16.80 7.26 -13.00
N SER A 46 17.16 8.39 -13.62
CA SER A 46 17.66 9.56 -12.90
C SER A 46 16.55 10.48 -12.36
N GLY A 47 15.32 10.28 -12.83
CA GLY A 47 14.16 11.09 -12.48
C GLY A 47 13.02 10.27 -11.87
N THR A 48 11.92 10.97 -11.57
CA THR A 48 10.71 10.35 -11.04
C THR A 48 10.20 9.29 -12.00
N THR A 49 10.01 8.07 -11.48
CA THR A 49 9.42 6.95 -12.23
C THR A 49 8.11 6.53 -11.58
N LEU A 50 7.03 6.44 -12.38
CA LEU A 50 5.78 5.82 -11.96
C LEU A 50 5.67 4.42 -12.58
N ILE A 51 5.53 3.42 -11.72
CA ILE A 51 5.19 2.05 -12.11
C ILE A 51 3.69 1.86 -11.89
N TYR A 52 2.90 1.77 -12.96
CA TYR A 52 1.46 1.55 -12.90
C TYR A 52 1.17 0.04 -12.81
N VAL A 53 0.48 -0.37 -11.75
CA VAL A 53 0.11 -1.77 -11.51
C VAL A 53 -1.41 -1.86 -11.37
N PRO A 54 -2.15 -2.15 -12.46
CA PRO A 54 -3.59 -2.32 -12.37
C PRO A 54 -3.92 -3.57 -11.57
N VAL A 55 -4.76 -3.43 -10.56
CA VAL A 55 -5.25 -4.53 -9.72
C VAL A 55 -6.78 -4.50 -9.69
N ASP A 56 -7.37 -5.68 -9.48
CA ASP A 56 -8.81 -5.81 -9.24
C ASP A 56 -9.16 -5.27 -7.84
N SER A 57 -10.07 -4.30 -7.76
CA SER A 57 -10.49 -3.69 -6.49
C SER A 57 -11.22 -4.67 -5.57
N GLU A 58 -11.80 -5.72 -6.12
CA GLU A 58 -12.53 -6.76 -5.39
C GLU A 58 -11.63 -7.93 -5.00
N ALA A 59 -10.40 -8.00 -5.54
CA ALA A 59 -9.44 -8.98 -5.08
C ALA A 59 -9.13 -8.75 -3.59
N ARG A 60 -9.32 -9.79 -2.79
CA ARG A 60 -8.97 -9.83 -1.37
C ARG A 60 -7.91 -10.89 -1.18
N VAL A 61 -6.92 -10.59 -0.33
CA VAL A 61 -6.08 -11.65 0.21
C VAL A 61 -6.90 -12.46 1.23
N PRO A 62 -6.74 -13.80 1.30
CA PRO A 62 -7.51 -14.66 2.21
C PRO A 62 -7.26 -14.33 3.70
N GLY A 63 -6.19 -13.61 3.97
CA GLY A 63 -5.82 -13.04 5.25
C GLY A 63 -4.39 -12.54 5.14
N TYR A 64 -4.06 -11.53 5.92
CA TYR A 64 -2.66 -11.19 6.13
C TYR A 64 -2.19 -12.14 7.23
N GLU A 65 -1.36 -13.13 6.94
CA GLU A 65 -0.65 -13.92 7.97
C GLU A 65 0.34 -13.05 8.79
N SER A 66 0.14 -11.73 8.73
CA SER A 66 0.95 -10.65 9.28
C SER A 66 0.08 -9.87 10.25
N TRP A 67 0.69 -9.45 11.36
CA TRP A 67 0.08 -8.54 12.31
C TRP A 67 0.49 -7.11 11.97
N TRP A 68 -0.35 -6.14 12.32
CA TRP A 68 -0.09 -4.72 12.09
C TRP A 68 0.21 -4.04 13.42
N ASP A 69 1.19 -3.14 13.45
CA ASP A 69 1.47 -2.30 14.61
C ASP A 69 0.44 -1.17 14.73
N VAL A 70 -0.81 -1.55 15.03
CA VAL A 70 -1.92 -0.65 15.34
C VAL A 70 -2.18 -0.75 16.83
N PRO A 71 -1.84 0.28 17.63
CA PRO A 71 -2.00 0.24 19.07
C PRO A 71 -3.44 -0.07 19.48
N VAL A 72 -3.60 -1.13 20.28
CA VAL A 72 -4.87 -1.44 20.96
C VAL A 72 -4.98 -0.55 22.19
N ALA A 73 -6.21 -0.09 22.50
CA ALA A 73 -6.49 0.73 23.67
C ALA A 73 -5.82 0.15 24.94
N GLU A 74 -5.06 1.00 25.64
CA GLU A 74 -4.29 0.60 26.81
C GLU A 74 -5.18 0.21 28.00
N VAL A 75 -6.30 0.92 28.16
CA VAL A 75 -7.32 0.62 29.17
C VAL A 75 -8.67 0.37 28.49
N SER A 76 -9.35 -0.70 28.91
CA SER A 76 -10.70 -1.01 28.45
C SER A 76 -11.41 -1.91 29.45
N THR A 77 -12.73 -1.74 29.60
CA THR A 77 -13.58 -2.66 30.35
C THR A 77 -14.06 -3.84 29.51
N LYS A 78 -13.84 -3.82 28.18
CA LYS A 78 -14.23 -4.91 27.28
C LYS A 78 -13.15 -5.98 27.27
N GLN A 79 -13.50 -7.21 27.69
CA GLN A 79 -12.60 -8.36 27.71
C GLN A 79 -11.92 -8.61 26.36
N GLY A 80 -12.66 -8.48 25.25
CA GLY A 80 -12.08 -8.66 23.90
C GLY A 80 -10.97 -7.66 23.58
N VAL A 81 -11.05 -6.43 24.10
CA VAL A 81 -10.00 -5.40 23.90
C VAL A 81 -8.78 -5.71 24.75
N GLN A 82 -8.97 -6.18 25.98
CA GLN A 82 -7.88 -6.61 26.86
C GLN A 82 -7.10 -7.77 26.23
N ALA A 83 -7.81 -8.79 25.72
CA ALA A 83 -7.19 -9.93 25.03
C ALA A 83 -6.45 -9.49 23.74
N ALA A 84 -7.03 -8.56 22.97
CA ALA A 84 -6.38 -8.00 21.80
C ALA A 84 -5.11 -7.21 22.16
N ARG A 85 -5.11 -6.47 23.28
CA ARG A 85 -3.93 -5.76 23.79
C ARG A 85 -2.82 -6.73 24.18
N ASP A 86 -3.14 -7.81 24.88
CA ASP A 86 -2.16 -8.84 25.24
C ASP A 86 -1.54 -9.50 24.01
N ALA A 87 -2.35 -9.78 22.99
CA ALA A 87 -1.86 -10.31 21.71
C ALA A 87 -0.97 -9.31 20.98
N TYR A 88 -1.34 -8.03 20.96
CA TYR A 88 -0.55 -6.95 20.38
C TYR A 88 0.82 -6.80 21.05
N VAL A 89 0.89 -6.81 22.38
CA VAL A 89 2.17 -6.70 23.13
C VAL A 89 3.11 -7.86 22.78
N ARG A 90 2.61 -9.10 22.74
CA ARG A 90 3.40 -10.28 22.31
C ARG A 90 3.85 -10.20 20.85
N ALA A 91 3.07 -9.58 19.98
CA ALA A 91 3.40 -9.44 18.57
C ALA A 91 4.47 -8.36 18.34
N ARG A 92 4.38 -7.23 19.07
CA ARG A 92 5.36 -6.14 19.13
C ARG A 92 6.77 -6.61 19.45
N GLU A 93 6.94 -7.60 20.32
CA GLU A 93 8.24 -8.21 20.64
C GLU A 93 8.90 -8.88 19.43
N LYS A 94 8.12 -9.28 18.42
CA LYS A 94 8.60 -9.94 17.19
C LYS A 94 8.89 -8.96 16.05
N GLN A 95 8.71 -7.65 16.27
CA GLN A 95 8.95 -6.65 15.24
C GLN A 95 10.43 -6.59 14.83
N ARG A 96 10.69 -6.49 13.53
CA ARG A 96 12.04 -6.36 12.97
C ARG A 96 12.15 -5.05 12.22
N TYR A 97 13.19 -4.28 12.52
CA TYR A 97 13.52 -3.05 11.80
C TYR A 97 14.50 -3.41 10.68
N TYR A 98 14.11 -3.12 9.43
CA TYR A 98 14.88 -3.47 8.22
C TYR A 98 15.50 -2.25 7.52
N TYR A 99 15.36 -1.05 8.09
CA TYR A 99 16.12 0.11 7.63
C TYR A 99 17.53 0.07 8.23
N SER A 100 18.53 0.51 7.46
CA SER A 100 19.94 0.49 7.86
C SER A 100 20.16 1.29 9.14
N SER A 101 20.92 0.72 10.07
CA SER A 101 21.38 1.33 11.31
C SER A 101 22.63 2.22 11.12
N GLU A 102 22.88 2.68 9.90
CA GLU A 102 23.92 3.66 9.61
C GLU A 102 23.24 5.01 9.35
N GLU A 103 23.38 5.91 10.32
CA GLU A 103 23.08 7.34 10.17
C GLU A 103 24.13 8.03 9.27
N PRO A 104 23.80 9.18 8.65
CA PRO A 104 24.67 9.93 7.73
C PRO A 104 26.00 10.38 8.32
#